data_AF-A0A2N6G287-F1
#
_entry.id   AF-A0A2N6G287-F1
#
_cell.length_a   1.000
_cell.length_b   1.000
_cell.length_c   1.000
_cell.angle_alpha   90.00
_cell.angle_beta   90.00
_cell.angle_gamma   90.00
#
_symmetry.space_group_name_H-M   'P 1'
#
loop_
_entity.id
_entity.type
_entity.pdbx_description
1 polymer ?
#
loop_
_entity_poly.entity_id
_entity_poly.type
_entity_poly.pdbx_seq_one_letter_code
_entity_poly.pdbx_strand_id
1 'polypeptide(L)'
;MNELEIMEVEILRLLQKHANDEHAKNTLSPWIAKTSLRMGHLYSDLGLISRREMGRFMTKNFSSLADKKPETTRWKKFLYDCIKKTAPACATCKDISNCFQCSLAS
;
A
#
# COMPACT_ATOMS: atom_id res chain seq x y z
N MET A 1 -21.56 -4.93 3.13
CA MET A 1 -20.15 -4.51 3.14
C MET A 1 -20.02 -3.31 2.24
N ASN A 2 -19.53 -2.20 2.80
CA ASN A 2 -19.19 -1.01 2.03
C ASN A 2 -17.95 -1.28 1.15
N GLU A 3 -17.75 -0.52 0.08
CA GLU A 3 -16.62 -0.70 -0.85
C GLU A 3 -15.26 -0.62 -0.13
N LEU A 4 -15.15 0.27 0.87
CA LEU A 4 -13.95 0.41 1.70
C LEU A 4 -13.65 -0.85 2.52
N GLU A 5 -14.68 -1.53 3.05
CA GLU A 5 -14.50 -2.78 3.80
C GLU A 5 -14.03 -3.91 2.88
N ILE A 6 -14.54 -3.95 1.65
CA ILE A 6 -14.08 -4.92 0.63
C ILE A 6 -12.60 -4.67 0.31
N MET A 7 -12.21 -3.41 0.10
CA MET A 7 -10.81 -3.05 -0.14
C MET A 7 -9.91 -3.42 1.04
N GLU A 8 -10.33 -3.17 2.27
CA GLU A 8 -9.57 -3.56 3.47
C GLU A 8 -9.33 -5.06 3.54
N VAL A 9 -10.38 -5.87 3.34
CA VAL A 9 -10.30 -7.33 3.39
C VAL A 9 -9.38 -7.86 2.28
N GLU A 10 -9.46 -7.32 1.07
CA GLU A 10 -8.61 -7.76 -0.04
C GLU A 10 -7.13 -7.40 0.17
N ILE A 11 -6.85 -6.19 0.67
CA ILE A 11 -5.47 -5.79 1.05
C ILE A 11 -4.96 -6.66 2.21
N LEU A 12 -5.79 -6.91 3.22
CA LEU A 12 -5.45 -7.79 4.34
C LEU A 12 -5.05 -9.17 3.85
N ARG A 13 -5.88 -9.80 3.00
CA ARG A 13 -5.61 -11.12 2.42
C ARG A 13 -4.32 -11.13 1.60
N LEU A 14 -4.08 -10.10 0.80
CA LEU A 14 -2.85 -9.95 0.04
C LEU A 14 -1.62 -9.92 0.97
N LEU A 15 -1.67 -9.08 2.01
CA LEU A 15 -0.57 -8.95 2.97
C LEU A 15 -0.34 -10.26 3.74
N GLN A 16 -1.40 -10.89 4.22
CA GLN A 16 -1.32 -12.16 4.94
C GLN A 16 -0.73 -13.30 4.09
N LYS A 17 -1.09 -13.34 2.80
CA LYS A 17 -0.56 -14.33 1.85
C LYS A 17 0.94 -14.16 1.60
N HIS A 18 1.44 -12.94 1.71
CA HIS A 18 2.85 -12.59 1.44
C HIS A 18 3.62 -12.22 2.70
N ALA A 19 3.08 -12.52 3.89
CA ALA A 19 3.75 -12.29 5.15
C ALA A 19 4.91 -13.26 5.33
N ASN A 20 6.06 -12.75 5.79
CA ASN A 20 7.25 -13.56 6.03
C ASN A 20 7.14 -14.39 7.33
N ASP A 21 6.35 -13.92 8.29
CA ASP A 21 6.15 -14.57 9.58
C ASP A 21 4.72 -14.34 10.13
N GLU A 22 4.38 -15.02 11.23
CA GLU A 22 3.07 -14.93 11.87
C GLU A 22 2.79 -13.54 12.48
N HIS A 23 3.82 -12.77 12.86
CA HIS A 23 3.63 -11.41 13.37
C HIS A 23 3.25 -10.46 12.23
N ALA A 24 3.93 -10.54 11.08
CA ALA A 24 3.60 -9.82 9.88
C ALA A 24 2.18 -10.16 9.39
N LYS A 25 1.79 -11.43 9.48
CA LYS A 25 0.47 -11.92 9.07
C LYS A 25 -0.65 -11.49 10.00
N ASN A 26 -0.48 -11.64 11.32
CA ASN A 26 -1.58 -11.46 12.27
C ASN A 26 -1.60 -10.07 12.91
N THR A 27 -0.48 -9.35 12.93
CA THR A 27 -0.38 -8.02 13.53
C THR A 27 -0.18 -6.94 12.48
N LEU A 28 0.83 -7.06 11.61
CA LEU A 28 1.15 -5.99 10.67
C LEU A 28 0.15 -5.91 9.51
N SER A 29 -0.30 -7.05 8.97
CA SER A 29 -1.23 -7.09 7.84
C SER A 29 -2.56 -6.36 8.13
N PRO A 30 -3.28 -6.62 9.24
CA PRO A 30 -4.51 -5.87 9.55
C PRO A 30 -4.24 -4.40 9.84
N TRP A 31 -3.11 -4.09 10.49
CA TRP A 31 -2.75 -2.71 10.77
C TRP A 31 -2.48 -1.91 9.47
N ILE A 32 -1.71 -2.48 8.54
CA ILE A 32 -1.40 -1.87 7.25
C ILE A 32 -2.66 -1.76 6.38
N ALA A 33 -3.50 -2.82 6.33
CA ALA A 33 -4.74 -2.81 5.55
C ALA A 33 -5.67 -1.66 5.97
N LYS A 34 -5.94 -1.54 7.28
CA LYS A 34 -6.75 -0.46 7.86
C LYS A 34 -6.14 0.92 7.61
N THR A 35 -4.82 1.05 7.79
CA THR A 35 -4.11 2.31 7.56
C THR A 35 -4.13 2.70 6.08
N SER A 36 -4.11 1.72 5.17
CA SER A 36 -4.14 1.96 3.73
C SER A 36 -5.40 2.67 3.25
N LEU A 37 -6.52 2.52 3.95
CA LEU A 37 -7.79 3.18 3.65
C LEU A 37 -7.79 4.68 3.97
N ARG A 38 -6.86 5.16 4.81
CA ARG A 38 -6.79 6.58 5.18
C ARG A 38 -6.43 7.46 3.99
N MET A 39 -6.78 8.74 4.03
CA MET A 39 -6.49 9.67 2.91
C MET A 39 -5.01 10.05 2.80
N GLY A 40 -4.24 9.88 3.89
CA GLY A 40 -2.84 10.26 3.95
C GLY A 40 -1.87 9.32 3.23
N HIS A 41 -0.59 9.60 3.48
CA HIS A 41 0.53 8.78 3.03
C HIS A 41 0.67 7.57 3.95
N LEU A 42 0.59 6.36 3.40
CA LEU A 42 0.66 5.11 4.16
C LEU A 42 1.84 5.08 5.16
N TYR A 43 3.03 5.51 4.76
CA TYR A 43 4.18 5.53 5.67
C TYR A 43 3.98 6.51 6.83
N SER A 44 3.40 7.70 6.59
CA SER A 44 3.17 8.71 7.61
C SER A 44 2.08 8.27 8.58
N ASP A 45 1.02 7.64 8.08
CA ASP A 45 -0.05 7.10 8.91
C ASP A 45 0.40 5.87 9.73
N LEU A 46 1.41 5.14 9.26
CA LEU A 46 2.10 4.08 10.02
C LEU A 46 3.15 4.64 11.02
N GLY A 47 3.35 5.96 11.07
CA GLY A 47 4.34 6.59 11.94
C GLY A 47 5.79 6.46 11.45
N LEU A 48 5.99 6.10 10.17
CA LEU A 48 7.32 6.02 9.57
C LEU A 48 7.78 7.39 9.08
N ILE A 49 9.07 7.67 9.26
CA ILE A 49 9.68 8.97 8.99
C ILE A 49 9.79 9.25 7.48
N SER A 50 9.92 8.21 6.65
CA SER A 50 10.12 8.40 5.20
C SER A 50 9.66 7.23 4.34
N ARG A 51 9.54 7.49 3.03
CA ARG A 51 9.29 6.46 1.99
C ARG A 51 10.36 5.37 2.00
N ARG A 52 11.62 5.69 2.33
CA ARG A 52 12.73 4.72 2.38
C ARG A 52 12.55 3.74 3.54
N GLU A 53 12.14 4.25 4.70
CA GLU A 53 11.83 3.41 5.87
C GLU A 53 10.63 2.50 5.59
N MET A 54 9.60 2.98 4.88
CA MET A 54 8.52 2.12 4.40
C MET A 54 9.01 1.00 3.47
N GLY A 55 9.94 1.31 2.56
CA GLY A 55 10.61 0.31 1.73
C GLY A 55 11.26 -0.78 2.55
N ARG A 56 12.09 -0.40 3.53
CA ARG A 56 12.79 -1.33 4.43
C ARG A 56 11.82 -2.14 5.28
N PHE A 57 10.81 -1.48 5.86
CA PHE A 57 9.77 -2.11 6.66
C PHE A 57 9.02 -3.19 5.87
N MET A 58 8.58 -2.86 4.65
CA MET A 58 7.88 -3.83 3.81
C MET A 58 8.81 -4.93 3.30
N THR A 59 10.07 -4.62 2.96
CA THR A 59 11.04 -5.64 2.51
C THR A 59 11.36 -6.64 3.61
N LYS A 60 11.44 -6.17 4.87
CA LYS A 60 11.70 -7.03 6.03
C LYS A 60 10.55 -7.98 6.33
N ASN A 61 9.31 -7.50 6.29
CA ASN A 61 8.12 -8.24 6.73
C ASN A 61 7.35 -8.92 5.59
N PHE A 62 7.51 -8.44 4.35
CA PHE A 62 6.79 -8.87 3.15
C PHE A 62 7.74 -8.91 1.94
N SER A 63 8.83 -9.68 2.03
CA SER A 63 9.87 -9.71 0.99
C SER A 63 9.32 -10.09 -0.38
N SER A 64 8.40 -11.05 -0.42
CA SER A 64 7.73 -11.48 -1.66
C SER A 64 6.96 -10.34 -2.38
N LEU A 65 6.41 -9.38 -1.63
CA LEU A 65 5.79 -8.19 -2.22
C LEU A 65 6.83 -7.15 -2.63
N ALA A 66 7.92 -7.02 -1.88
CA ALA A 66 9.02 -6.11 -2.20
C ALA A 66 9.70 -6.48 -3.52
N ASP A 67 9.92 -7.78 -3.75
CA ASP A 67 10.51 -8.28 -5.00
C ASP A 67 9.64 -7.99 -6.24
N LYS A 68 8.32 -7.96 -6.06
CA LYS A 68 7.36 -7.69 -7.15
C LYS A 68 7.11 -6.21 -7.39
N LYS A 69 7.51 -5.34 -6.46
CA LYS A 69 7.16 -3.93 -6.50
C LYS A 69 8.14 -3.14 -7.37
N PRO A 70 7.67 -2.41 -8.41
CA PRO A 70 8.51 -1.49 -9.15
C PRO A 70 9.11 -0.40 -8.24
N GLU A 71 10.38 -0.04 -8.42
CA GLU A 71 11.07 0.91 -7.54
C GLU A 71 10.41 2.30 -7.54
N THR A 72 9.93 2.75 -8.70
CA THR A 72 9.28 4.05 -8.91
C THR A 72 7.89 4.16 -8.27
N THR A 73 7.20 3.03 -8.07
CA THR A 73 5.82 2.98 -7.54
C THR A 73 5.78 3.16 -6.02
N ARG A 74 4.75 3.88 -5.51
CA ARG A 74 4.48 4.02 -4.08
C ARG A 74 3.80 2.75 -3.55
N TRP A 75 4.13 2.32 -2.32
CA TRP A 75 3.57 1.10 -1.71
C TRP A 75 2.05 1.04 -1.73
N LYS A 76 1.38 2.14 -1.36
CA LYS A 76 -0.08 2.21 -1.40
C LYS A 76 -0.63 1.96 -2.81
N LYS A 77 -0.09 2.60 -3.84
CA LYS A 77 -0.52 2.36 -5.22
C LYS A 77 -0.31 0.89 -5.63
N PHE A 78 0.87 0.35 -5.33
CA PHE A 78 1.20 -1.04 -5.65
C PHE A 78 0.26 -2.07 -5.00
N LEU A 79 -0.03 -1.92 -3.71
CA LEU A 79 -0.93 -2.84 -3.00
C LEU A 79 -2.34 -2.85 -3.60
N TYR A 80 -2.84 -1.67 -3.98
CA TYR A 80 -4.17 -1.54 -4.60
C TYR A 80 -4.18 -2.05 -6.05
N ASP A 81 -3.09 -1.84 -6.78
CA ASP A 81 -2.89 -2.40 -8.12
C ASP A 81 -2.92 -3.95 -8.09
N CYS A 82 -2.29 -4.57 -7.09
CA CYS A 82 -2.33 -6.02 -6.89
C CYS A 82 -3.74 -6.59 -6.70
N ILE A 83 -4.65 -5.83 -6.06
CA ILE A 83 -6.06 -6.21 -5.90
C ILE A 83 -6.96 -5.65 -7.01
N LYS A 84 -6.38 -5.05 -8.06
CA LYS A 84 -7.10 -4.42 -9.18
C LYS A 84 -8.12 -3.37 -8.72
N LYS A 85 -7.79 -2.61 -7.68
CA LYS A 85 -8.60 -1.50 -7.15
C LYS A 85 -7.80 -0.20 -7.18
N THR A 86 -8.52 0.91 -7.06
CA THR A 86 -7.92 2.24 -6.91
C THR A 86 -7.95 2.64 -5.45
N ALA A 87 -6.82 3.11 -4.91
CA ALA A 87 -6.79 3.59 -3.53
C ALA A 87 -7.76 4.77 -3.36
N PRO A 88 -8.58 4.81 -2.29
CA PRO A 88 -9.59 5.86 -2.09
C PRO A 88 -8.97 7.26 -2.01
N ALA A 89 -7.73 7.36 -1.55
CA ALA A 89 -6.96 8.60 -1.51
C ALA A 89 -6.52 9.11 -2.90
N CYS A 90 -6.44 8.26 -3.92
CA CYS A 90 -6.01 8.67 -5.26
C CYS A 90 -7.12 9.37 -6.06
N ALA A 91 -8.40 9.13 -5.73
CA ALA A 91 -9.53 9.76 -6.42
C ALA A 91 -9.70 11.25 -6.06
N THR A 92 -9.19 11.68 -4.90
CA THR A 92 -9.33 13.06 -4.38
C THR A 92 -7.99 13.80 -4.23
N CYS A 93 -6.88 13.17 -4.60
CA CYS A 93 -5.57 13.81 -4.52
C CYS A 93 -5.45 14.88 -5.61
N LYS A 94 -5.64 16.15 -5.24
CA LYS A 94 -5.31 17.35 -6.05
C LYS A 94 -3.81 17.47 -6.38
N ASP A 95 -2.99 16.52 -5.93
CA ASP A 95 -1.55 16.44 -6.15
C ASP A 95 -1.18 15.54 -7.36
N ILE A 96 -2.05 15.51 -8.38
CA ILE A 96 -1.73 14.91 -9.70
C ILE A 96 -0.43 15.52 -10.27
N SER A 97 -0.10 16.75 -9.90
CA SER A 97 1.10 17.46 -10.36
C SER A 97 2.43 16.92 -9.81
N ASN A 98 2.44 16.15 -8.71
CA ASN A 98 3.68 15.63 -8.09
C ASN A 98 3.77 14.09 -8.08
N CYS A 99 2.79 13.41 -8.68
CA CYS A 99 2.91 12.02 -9.06
C CYS A 99 3.69 11.93 -10.38
N PHE A 100 5.03 11.97 -10.26
CA PHE A 100 6.00 11.65 -11.31
C PHE A 100 5.42 10.88 -12.50
N GLN A 101 5.39 11.55 -13.66
CA GLN A 101 5.25 11.01 -15.02
C GLN A 101 4.14 9.95 -15.19
N CYS A 102 2.88 10.41 -15.23
CA CYS A 102 1.89 9.75 -16.07
C CYS A 102 1.98 10.38 -17.47
N SER A 103 2.83 9.84 -18.34
CA SER A 103 2.76 10.14 -19.77
C SER A 103 1.54 9.45 -20.37
N LEU A 104 0.36 10.01 -20.13
CA LEU A 104 -0.73 9.94 -21.12
C LEU A 104 -0.48 11.09 -22.09
N ALA A 105 0.58 10.92 -22.89
CA ALA A 105 0.69 11.57 -24.18
C ALA A 105 -0.14 10.74 -25.14
N SER A 106 -1.27 11.29 -25.58
CA SER A 106 -1.91 11.21 -26.91
C SER A 106 -3.36 11.61 -26.76
#